data_AF-A0A2V8UHJ2-F1
#
_entry.id   AF-A0A2V8UHJ2-F1
#
_cell.length_a   1.000
_cell.length_b   1.000
_cell.length_c   1.000
_cell.angle_alpha   90.00
_cell.angle_beta   90.00
_cell.angle_gamma   90.00
#
_symmetry.space_group_name_H-M   'P 1'
#
loop_
_entity.id
_entity.type
_entity.pdbx_description
1 polymer ?
#
loop_
_entity_poly.entity_id
_entity_poly.type
_entity_poly.pdbx_seq_one_letter_code
_entity_poly.pdbx_strand_id
1 'polypeptide(L)'
;MGELIENSLDPSMAGANGSKLVIEKQIEPSLPFVLADRVALKHAIQNLLDNAVKYGTESNNWIGVFVASISGETGPAVELRVLDRGPGIPKEEREHVFDPFFRGRRAVEDQVHGTGLGLNLVKKIVEAHGGTIHVETGSATGTVFIVRLPVAPPEQQNELAHSLG
;
A
#
# COMPACT_ATOMS: atom_id res chain seq x y z
N MET A 1 -2.56 -5.66 -11.71
CA MET A 1 -2.35 -5.38 -10.27
C MET A 1 -1.75 -6.58 -9.52
N GLY A 2 -2.35 -7.77 -9.57
CA GLY A 2 -1.82 -8.95 -8.86
C GLY A 2 -0.35 -9.27 -9.17
N GLU A 3 0.01 -9.36 -10.45
CA GLU A 3 1.41 -9.56 -10.88
C GLU A 3 2.37 -8.45 -10.40
N LEU A 4 1.90 -7.20 -10.37
CA LEU A 4 2.71 -6.07 -9.90
C LEU A 4 3.05 -6.19 -8.42
N ILE A 5 2.10 -6.69 -7.63
CA ILE A 5 2.26 -6.91 -6.19
C ILE A 5 3.22 -8.05 -5.95
N GLU A 6 3.07 -9.17 -6.67
CA GLU A 6 4.06 -10.27 -6.63
C GLU A 6 5.47 -9.77 -6.94
N ASN A 7 5.63 -8.92 -7.95
CA ASN A 7 6.91 -8.31 -8.33
C ASN A 7 7.42 -7.21 -7.38
N SER A 8 6.60 -6.79 -6.40
CA SER A 8 6.94 -5.80 -5.39
C SER A 8 7.28 -6.43 -4.04
N LEU A 9 6.85 -7.67 -3.81
CA LEU A 9 7.22 -8.47 -2.65
C LEU A 9 8.62 -9.04 -2.87
N ASP A 10 9.63 -8.40 -2.29
CA ASP A 10 11.00 -8.91 -2.35
C ASP A 10 11.18 -10.04 -1.30
N PRO A 11 11.61 -11.25 -1.68
CA PRO A 11 11.84 -12.33 -0.73
C PRO A 11 12.97 -12.03 0.26
N SER A 12 13.78 -11.00 0.02
CA SER A 12 14.83 -10.50 0.92
C SER A 12 14.33 -9.48 1.95
N MET A 13 13.04 -9.12 1.93
CA MET A 13 12.45 -8.27 2.98
C MET A 13 12.59 -8.97 4.34
N ALA A 14 13.50 -8.48 5.15
CA ALA A 14 13.67 -8.89 6.54
C ALA A 14 12.83 -7.99 7.45
N GLY A 15 12.34 -8.56 8.55
CA GLY A 15 11.72 -7.76 9.60
C GLY A 15 12.75 -6.91 10.33
N ALA A 16 12.30 -6.12 11.30
CA ALA A 16 13.20 -5.33 12.15
C ALA A 16 14.32 -6.22 12.73
N ASN A 17 15.57 -5.76 12.66
CA ASN A 17 16.76 -6.48 13.16
C ASN A 17 17.12 -7.80 12.45
N GLY A 18 16.64 -8.03 11.22
CA GLY A 18 17.01 -9.20 10.42
C GLY A 18 16.22 -10.47 10.75
N SER A 19 15.16 -10.36 11.55
CA SER A 19 14.25 -11.48 11.81
C SER A 19 13.42 -11.85 10.59
N LYS A 20 12.94 -13.11 10.56
CA LYS A 20 12.09 -13.61 9.50
C LYS A 20 10.78 -12.82 9.46
N LEU A 21 10.55 -12.11 8.36
CA LEU A 21 9.29 -11.45 8.06
C LEU A 21 8.26 -12.48 7.57
N VAL A 22 7.06 -12.43 8.11
CA VAL A 22 5.90 -13.17 7.63
C VAL A 22 5.07 -12.24 6.75
N ILE A 23 4.96 -12.57 5.47
CA ILE A 23 4.10 -11.85 4.53
C ILE A 23 2.87 -12.71 4.27
N GLU A 24 1.72 -12.25 4.77
CA GLU A 24 0.42 -12.82 4.43
C GLU A 24 -0.12 -12.08 3.22
N LYS A 25 -0.50 -12.82 2.18
CA LYS A 25 -1.05 -12.23 0.96
C LYS A 25 -2.35 -12.90 0.57
N GLN A 26 -3.30 -12.09 0.13
CA GLN A 26 -4.53 -12.56 -0.49
C GLN A 26 -4.86 -11.63 -1.66
N ILE A 27 -4.72 -12.17 -2.86
CA ILE A 27 -4.99 -11.45 -4.11
C ILE A 27 -6.19 -12.13 -4.75
N GLU A 28 -7.25 -11.37 -5.01
CA GLU A 28 -8.40 -11.90 -5.72
C GLU A 28 -7.98 -12.44 -7.11
N PRO A 29 -8.36 -13.67 -7.49
CA PRO A 29 -7.88 -14.30 -8.73
C PRO A 29 -8.29 -13.59 -10.03
N SER A 30 -9.34 -12.76 -9.99
CA SER A 30 -9.95 -12.16 -11.19
C SER A 30 -10.10 -10.65 -11.05
N LEU A 31 -8.99 -9.98 -10.72
CA LEU A 31 -8.97 -8.53 -10.61
C LEU A 31 -9.17 -7.87 -11.97
N PRO A 32 -10.08 -6.88 -12.09
CA PRO A 32 -10.22 -6.09 -13.30
C PRO A 32 -8.95 -5.27 -13.56
N PHE A 33 -8.76 -4.85 -14.82
CA PHE A 33 -7.63 -4.01 -15.18
C PHE A 33 -7.76 -2.60 -14.61
N VAL A 34 -6.63 -1.99 -14.32
CA VAL A 34 -6.51 -0.59 -13.91
C VAL A 34 -5.55 0.07 -14.88
N LEU A 35 -5.89 1.26 -15.38
CA LEU A 35 -4.96 2.07 -16.15
C LEU A 35 -3.95 2.71 -15.20
N ALA A 36 -2.70 2.24 -15.25
CA ALA A 36 -1.64 2.82 -14.45
C ALA A 36 -0.27 2.78 -15.12
N ASP A 37 0.56 3.76 -14.80
CA ASP A 37 2.00 3.66 -14.98
C ASP A 37 2.54 2.57 -14.03
N ARG A 38 2.97 1.46 -14.63
CA ARG A 38 3.42 0.28 -13.91
C ARG A 38 4.64 0.58 -13.02
N VAL A 39 5.54 1.45 -13.44
CA VAL A 39 6.78 1.77 -12.69
C VAL A 39 6.45 2.66 -11.50
N ALA A 40 5.65 3.71 -11.71
CA ALA A 40 5.21 4.57 -10.64
C ALA A 40 4.42 3.78 -9.59
N LEU A 41 3.46 2.96 -10.02
CA LEU A 41 2.65 2.17 -9.08
C LEU A 41 3.49 1.14 -8.31
N LYS A 42 4.49 0.51 -8.96
CA LYS A 42 5.46 -0.34 -8.27
C LYS A 42 6.17 0.41 -7.14
N HIS A 43 6.66 1.62 -7.42
CA HIS A 43 7.31 2.45 -6.41
C HIS A 43 6.37 2.84 -5.27
N ALA A 44 5.10 3.13 -5.56
CA ALA A 44 4.12 3.40 -4.53
C ALA A 44 3.92 2.18 -3.60
N ILE A 45 3.76 0.99 -4.17
CA ILE A 45 3.60 -0.26 -3.41
C ILE A 45 4.85 -0.54 -2.55
N GLN A 46 6.04 -0.40 -3.13
CA GLN A 46 7.30 -0.58 -2.39
C GLN A 46 7.41 0.39 -1.21
N ASN A 47 7.05 1.66 -1.37
CA ASN A 47 7.06 2.62 -0.27
C ASN A 47 6.09 2.22 0.87
N LEU A 48 4.92 1.68 0.54
CA LEU A 48 3.98 1.18 1.55
C LEU A 48 4.53 -0.03 2.30
N LEU A 49 5.10 -1.00 1.57
CA LEU A 49 5.71 -2.19 2.16
C LEU A 49 6.92 -1.84 3.03
N ASP A 50 7.78 -0.92 2.57
CA ASP A 50 8.93 -0.43 3.33
C ASP A 50 8.50 0.24 4.63
N ASN A 51 7.43 1.03 4.60
CA ASN A 51 6.89 1.64 5.82
C ASN A 51 6.33 0.57 6.78
N ALA A 52 5.60 -0.42 6.26
CA ALA A 52 5.10 -1.53 7.06
C ALA A 52 6.26 -2.33 7.70
N VAL A 53 7.38 -2.52 7.00
CA VAL A 53 8.59 -3.12 7.60
C VAL A 53 9.17 -2.22 8.68
N LYS A 54 9.45 -0.95 8.35
CA LYS A 54 10.16 0.00 9.22
C LYS A 54 9.42 0.30 10.52
N TYR A 55 8.10 0.46 10.45
CA TYR A 55 7.29 0.91 11.59
C TYR A 55 6.40 -0.19 12.18
N GLY A 56 6.18 -1.27 11.42
CA GLY A 56 5.15 -2.24 11.70
C GLY A 56 5.61 -3.60 12.26
N THR A 57 6.93 -3.85 12.26
CA THR A 57 7.46 -5.21 12.49
C THR A 57 8.11 -5.45 13.84
N GLU A 58 8.29 -4.42 14.68
CA GLU A 58 8.99 -4.54 15.97
C GLU A 58 8.41 -5.60 16.93
N SER A 59 7.08 -5.82 16.88
CA SER A 59 6.36 -6.68 17.81
C SER A 59 6.12 -8.10 17.29
N ASN A 60 5.92 -8.26 15.98
CA ASN A 60 5.39 -9.52 15.43
C ASN A 60 5.87 -9.86 14.01
N ASN A 61 6.76 -9.07 13.40
CA ASN A 61 7.34 -9.32 12.07
C ASN A 61 6.33 -9.82 11.03
N TRP A 62 5.18 -9.16 10.93
CA TRP A 62 4.09 -9.57 10.04
C TRP A 62 3.62 -8.39 9.21
N ILE A 63 3.38 -8.64 7.92
CA ILE A 63 2.77 -7.70 6.99
C ILE A 63 1.66 -8.45 6.23
N GLY A 64 0.50 -7.81 6.12
CA GLY A 64 -0.62 -8.29 5.33
C GLY A 64 -0.78 -7.49 4.04
N VAL A 65 -0.94 -8.17 2.90
CA VAL A 65 -1.19 -7.55 1.61
C VAL A 65 -2.45 -8.15 1.00
N PHE A 66 -3.52 -7.36 0.94
CA PHE A 66 -4.82 -7.80 0.45
C PHE A 66 -5.24 -6.98 -0.76
N VAL A 67 -5.76 -7.65 -1.78
CA VAL A 67 -6.16 -7.01 -3.04
C VAL A 67 -7.50 -7.57 -3.47
N ALA A 68 -8.47 -6.69 -3.65
CA ALA A 68 -9.82 -7.08 -4.06
C ALA A 68 -10.42 -6.05 -5.00
N SER A 69 -11.32 -6.49 -5.86
CA SER A 69 -12.26 -5.63 -6.55
C SER A 69 -13.35 -5.21 -5.59
N ILE A 70 -13.66 -3.92 -5.56
CA ILE A 70 -14.72 -3.36 -4.73
C ILE A 70 -15.64 -2.47 -5.58
N SER A 71 -16.88 -2.36 -5.16
CA SER A 71 -17.82 -1.37 -5.70
C SER A 71 -18.05 -0.30 -4.64
N GLY A 72 -17.47 0.89 -4.86
CA GLY A 72 -17.62 2.04 -3.97
C GLY A 72 -18.64 3.04 -4.49
N GLU A 73 -18.85 4.11 -3.72
CA GLU A 73 -19.74 5.23 -4.10
C GLU A 73 -19.32 5.91 -5.41
N THR A 74 -18.03 5.89 -5.72
CA THR A 74 -17.45 6.49 -6.93
C THR A 74 -17.33 5.50 -8.11
N GLY A 75 -17.87 4.28 -7.97
CA GLY A 75 -17.84 3.23 -8.98
C GLY A 75 -16.91 2.06 -8.63
N PRO A 76 -16.65 1.16 -9.59
CA PRO A 76 -15.79 0.00 -9.40
C PRO A 76 -14.32 0.42 -9.26
N ALA A 77 -13.64 -0.17 -8.29
CA ALA A 77 -12.23 0.09 -8.00
C ALA A 77 -11.49 -1.20 -7.62
N VAL A 78 -10.18 -1.22 -7.81
CA VAL A 78 -9.29 -2.21 -7.19
C VAL A 78 -8.74 -1.60 -5.90
N GLU A 79 -9.00 -2.25 -4.78
CA GLU A 79 -8.50 -1.87 -3.47
C GLU A 79 -7.27 -2.71 -3.11
N LEU A 80 -6.17 -2.04 -2.79
CA LEU A 80 -4.97 -2.61 -2.17
C LEU A 80 -4.95 -2.17 -0.70
N ARG A 81 -4.84 -3.14 0.21
CA ARG A 81 -4.59 -2.92 1.63
C ARG A 81 -3.21 -3.44 2.00
N VAL A 82 -2.41 -2.59 2.64
CA VAL A 82 -1.13 -2.97 3.26
C VAL A 82 -1.28 -2.78 4.77
N LEU A 83 -1.17 -3.89 5.51
CA LEU A 83 -1.38 -3.96 6.95
C LEU A 83 -0.09 -4.30 7.65
N ASP A 84 0.09 -3.70 8.83
CA ASP A 84 1.10 -4.13 9.80
C ASP A 84 0.49 -4.36 11.18
N ARG A 85 1.31 -4.84 12.12
CA ARG A 85 0.96 -5.02 13.54
C ARG A 85 1.83 -4.17 14.46
N GLY A 86 2.26 -3.02 13.94
CA GLY A 86 3.03 -2.04 14.69
C GLY A 86 2.17 -1.30 15.72
N PRO A 87 2.68 -0.17 16.23
CA PRO A 87 1.97 0.67 17.18
C PRO A 87 0.82 1.48 16.57
N GLY A 88 0.66 1.45 15.24
CA GLY A 88 -0.33 2.22 14.51
C GLY A 88 0.01 3.71 14.44
N ILE A 89 -0.87 4.46 13.77
CA ILE A 89 -0.75 5.91 13.59
C ILE A 89 -1.81 6.63 14.43
N PRO A 90 -1.42 7.56 15.33
CA PRO A 90 -2.36 8.39 16.09
C PRO A 90 -3.36 9.09 15.18
N LYS A 91 -4.62 9.21 15.60
CA LYS A 91 -5.71 9.73 14.76
C LYS A 91 -5.40 11.12 14.21
N GLU A 92 -4.78 11.96 15.02
CA GLU A 92 -4.43 13.35 14.71
C GLU A 92 -3.31 13.45 13.67
N GLU A 93 -2.54 12.38 13.47
CA GLU A 93 -1.42 12.36 12.53
C GLU A 93 -1.82 11.78 11.16
N ARG A 94 -2.96 11.08 11.06
CA ARG A 94 -3.38 10.32 9.85
C ARG A 94 -3.59 11.16 8.61
N GLU A 95 -4.08 12.38 8.76
CA GLU A 95 -4.25 13.29 7.62
C GLU A 95 -2.91 13.85 7.15
N HIS A 96 -1.97 14.02 8.09
CA HIS A 96 -0.67 14.62 7.85
C HIS A 96 0.41 13.63 7.41
N VAL A 97 0.22 12.32 7.57
CA VAL A 97 1.24 11.33 7.16
C VAL A 97 1.57 11.36 5.67
N PHE A 98 0.71 11.99 4.86
CA PHE A 98 0.95 12.18 3.42
C PHE A 98 1.51 13.57 3.07
N ASP A 99 1.68 14.46 4.05
CA ASP A 99 2.28 15.77 3.86
C ASP A 99 3.80 15.64 3.63
N PRO A 100 4.39 16.45 2.75
CA PRO A 100 5.82 16.38 2.49
C PRO A 100 6.61 16.70 3.76
N PHE A 101 7.66 15.91 4.02
CA PHE A 101 8.55 16.03 5.18
C PHE A 101 7.90 15.74 6.54
N PHE A 102 6.63 15.34 6.57
CA PHE A 102 5.99 14.95 7.82
C PHE A 102 6.63 13.68 8.39
N ARG A 103 6.88 13.69 9.70
CA ARG A 103 7.32 12.54 10.48
C ARG A 103 6.53 12.51 11.77
N GLY A 104 5.86 11.39 12.04
CA GLY A 104 5.10 11.21 13.28
C GLY A 104 6.01 11.27 14.51
N ARG A 105 5.45 11.63 15.68
CA ARG A 105 6.24 11.85 16.91
C ARG A 105 7.11 10.65 17.27
N ARG A 106 6.54 9.45 17.23
CA ARG A 106 7.27 8.20 17.49
C ARG A 106 8.45 7.99 16.54
N ALA A 107 8.27 8.24 15.23
CA ALA A 107 9.36 8.09 14.27
C ALA A 107 10.55 9.03 14.55
N VAL A 108 10.29 10.19 15.17
CA VAL A 108 11.33 11.12 15.61
C VAL A 108 11.97 10.65 16.92
N GLU A 109 11.16 10.23 17.89
CA GLU A 109 11.61 9.71 19.20
C GLU A 109 12.48 8.45 19.05
N ASP A 110 12.03 7.51 18.22
CA ASP A 110 12.70 6.23 17.94
C ASP A 110 13.85 6.38 16.91
N GLN A 111 14.13 7.62 16.46
CA GLN A 111 15.18 7.95 15.49
C GLN A 111 15.13 7.11 14.19
N VAL A 112 13.92 6.75 13.75
CA VAL A 112 13.74 5.95 12.54
C VAL A 112 14.21 6.75 11.33
N HIS A 113 15.16 6.21 10.57
CA HIS A 113 15.74 6.89 9.42
C HIS A 113 14.72 7.08 8.28
N GLY A 114 14.56 8.32 7.80
CA GLY A 114 13.69 8.63 6.67
C GLY A 114 13.49 10.13 6.45
N THR A 115 13.19 10.53 5.21
CA THR A 115 13.02 11.93 4.80
C THR A 115 11.59 12.47 4.94
N GLY A 116 10.61 11.61 5.23
CA GLY A 116 9.18 11.97 5.23
C GLY A 116 8.60 12.22 3.83
N LEU A 117 9.25 11.73 2.76
CA LEU A 117 8.78 11.92 1.38
C LEU A 117 8.06 10.71 0.77
N GLY A 118 8.22 9.52 1.36
CA GLY A 118 7.70 8.27 0.79
C GLY A 118 6.17 8.28 0.64
N LEU A 119 5.43 8.56 1.72
CA LEU A 119 3.97 8.58 1.67
C LEU A 119 3.40 9.74 0.84
N ASN A 120 4.10 10.89 0.80
CA ASN A 120 3.72 11.98 -0.10
C ASN A 120 3.80 11.55 -1.57
N LEU A 121 4.86 10.83 -1.95
CA LEU A 121 5.02 10.29 -3.29
C LEU A 121 3.93 9.26 -3.60
N VAL A 122 3.63 8.35 -2.65
CA VAL A 122 2.52 7.39 -2.80
C VAL A 122 1.21 8.12 -3.09
N LYS A 123 0.87 9.14 -2.31
CA LYS A 123 -0.36 9.94 -2.50
C LYS A 123 -0.41 10.57 -3.90
N LYS A 124 0.66 11.24 -4.32
CA LYS A 124 0.75 11.84 -5.67
C LYS A 124 0.58 10.82 -6.79
N ILE A 125 1.21 9.65 -6.64
CA ILE A 125 1.09 8.58 -7.64
C ILE A 125 -0.36 8.09 -7.68
N VAL A 126 -0.98 7.78 -6.54
CA VAL A 126 -2.36 7.30 -6.48
C VAL A 126 -3.34 8.32 -7.05
N GLU A 127 -3.21 9.59 -6.68
CA GLU A 127 -4.06 10.68 -7.18
C GLU A 127 -3.88 10.93 -8.68
N ALA A 128 -2.66 10.83 -9.21
CA ALA A 128 -2.39 10.93 -10.65
C ALA A 128 -3.07 9.82 -11.47
N HIS A 129 -3.42 8.70 -10.84
CA HIS A 129 -4.17 7.60 -11.43
C HIS A 129 -5.68 7.70 -11.15
N GLY A 130 -6.17 8.83 -10.65
CA GLY A 130 -7.58 9.04 -10.31
C GLY A 130 -8.04 8.23 -9.08
N GLY A 131 -7.10 7.73 -8.29
CA GLY A 131 -7.38 6.94 -7.11
C GLY A 131 -7.41 7.75 -5.82
N THR A 132 -7.58 7.04 -4.71
CA THR A 132 -7.54 7.60 -3.35
C THR A 132 -6.65 6.76 -2.46
N ILE A 133 -5.95 7.40 -1.53
CA ILE A 133 -5.25 6.73 -0.43
C ILE A 133 -5.70 7.30 0.91
N HIS A 134 -5.88 6.43 1.89
CA HIS A 134 -6.10 6.81 3.28
C HIS A 134 -5.50 5.77 4.22
N VAL A 135 -5.53 6.07 5.51
CA VAL A 135 -4.97 5.20 6.54
C VAL A 135 -5.97 5.00 7.67
N GLU A 136 -6.10 3.74 8.10
CA GLU A 136 -6.98 3.32 9.18
C GLU A 136 -6.20 2.56 10.26
N THR A 137 -6.83 2.35 11.42
CA THR A 137 -6.32 1.41 12.43
C THR A 137 -6.91 0.04 12.16
N GLY A 138 -6.05 -0.97 12.12
CA GLY A 138 -6.50 -2.36 12.04
C GLY A 138 -7.15 -2.81 13.34
N SER A 139 -7.81 -3.98 13.32
CA SER A 139 -8.39 -4.61 14.52
C SER A 139 -7.36 -4.98 15.60
N ALA A 140 -6.07 -5.05 15.22
CA ALA A 140 -4.96 -5.39 16.09
C ALA A 140 -3.90 -4.27 16.07
N THR A 141 -4.17 -3.15 16.75
CA THR A 141 -3.26 -2.01 17.08
C THR A 141 -2.33 -1.42 16.00
N GLY A 142 -2.34 -1.90 14.76
CA GLY A 142 -1.42 -1.52 13.69
C GLY A 142 -2.01 -0.57 12.66
N THR A 143 -1.27 -0.36 11.58
CA THR A 143 -1.65 0.53 10.48
C THR A 143 -2.25 -0.24 9.31
N VAL A 144 -3.26 0.33 8.67
CA VAL A 144 -3.80 -0.16 7.40
C VAL A 144 -3.77 0.97 6.39
N PHE A 145 -2.86 0.90 5.42
CA PHE A 145 -2.89 1.78 4.26
C PHE A 145 -3.84 1.20 3.22
N ILE A 146 -4.79 2.02 2.76
CA ILE A 146 -5.83 1.62 1.82
C ILE A 146 -5.70 2.47 0.57
N VAL A 147 -5.30 1.85 -0.54
CA VAL A 147 -5.22 2.45 -1.87
C VAL A 147 -6.37 1.93 -2.70
N ARG A 148 -7.11 2.82 -3.35
CA ARG A 148 -8.16 2.48 -4.32
C ARG A 148 -7.82 3.10 -5.65
N LEU A 149 -7.79 2.30 -6.71
CA LEU A 149 -7.63 2.77 -8.08
C LEU A 149 -8.87 2.43 -8.91
N PRO A 150 -9.35 3.34 -9.76
CA PRO A 150 -10.52 3.08 -10.58
C PRO A 150 -10.25 1.95 -11.57
N VAL A 151 -11.27 1.13 -11.80
CA VAL A 151 -11.24 0.11 -12.84
C VAL A 151 -11.20 0.80 -14.21
N ALA A 152 -10.37 0.28 -15.13
CA ALA A 152 -10.33 0.81 -16.49
C ALA A 152 -11.71 0.70 -17.16
N PRO A 153 -12.13 1.68 -17.98
CA PRO A 153 -13.36 1.64 -18.76
C PRO A 153 -13.60 0.30 -19.48
N PRO A 154 -14.86 -0.14 -19.66
CA PRO A 154 -15.19 -1.43 -20.27
C PRO A 154 -14.56 -1.66 -21.65
N GLU A 155 -14.43 -0.62 -22.48
CA GLU A 155 -13.80 -0.75 -23.80
C GLU A 155 -12.33 -1.18 -23.68
N GLN A 156 -11.62 -0.60 -22.71
CA GLN A 156 -10.21 -0.88 -22.45
C GLN A 156 -10.01 -2.19 -21.68
N GLN A 157 -10.97 -2.62 -20.85
CA GLN A 157 -10.94 -3.97 -20.25
C GLN A 157 -10.88 -5.04 -21.33
N ASN A 158 -11.71 -4.89 -22.37
CA ASN A 158 -11.78 -5.85 -23.47
C ASN A 158 -10.47 -5.85 -24.26
N GLU A 159 -9.94 -4.69 -24.64
CA GLU A 159 -8.67 -4.58 -25.38
C GLU A 159 -7.51 -5.23 -24.61
N LEU A 160 -7.40 -4.96 -23.31
CA LEU A 160 -6.35 -5.52 -22.45
C LEU A 160 -6.48 -7.04 -22.30
N ALA A 161 -7.71 -7.55 -22.14
CA ALA A 161 -7.96 -8.99 -22.06
C ALA A 161 -7.53 -9.72 -23.34
N HIS A 162 -7.76 -9.13 -24.53
CA HIS A 162 -7.35 -9.72 -25.82
C HIS A 162 -5.83 -9.63 -26.05
N SER A 163 -5.14 -8.66 -25.46
CA SER A 163 -3.69 -8.50 -25.61
C SER A 163 -2.85 -9.48 -24.77
N LEU A 164 -3.47 -10.09 -23.75
CA LEU A 164 -2.82 -10.98 -22.78
C LEU A 164 -3.20 -12.47 -22.94
N GLY A 165 -4.14 -12.77 -23.84
CA GLY A 165 -4.53 -14.14 -24.23
C GLY A 165 -3.84 -14.59 -25.51
#